data_AF-A0A374BDV7-F1
#
_entry.id   AF-A0A374BDV7-F1
#
_cell.length_a   1.000
_cell.length_b   1.000
_cell.length_c   1.000
_cell.angle_alpha   90.00
_cell.angle_beta   90.00
_cell.angle_gamma   90.00
#
_symmetry.space_group_name_H-M   'P 1'
#
loop_
_entity.id
_entity.type
_entity.pdbx_description
1 polymer ?
#
loop_
_entity_poly.entity_id
_entity_poly.type
_entity_poly.pdbx_seq_one_letter_code
_entity_poly.pdbx_strand_id
1 'polypeptide(L)'
;MSQLIVTSRYLKNGNQKNKTKRRNYTKYIATRETVEIRSQKFVDRNANATKNQEQLINNLINDFPESKRYLEYEDYEREPTIENAGELISTIVERNADVVGNRQNFVGYMAMRPGVEKRGSHGLFNEKNEPIILNQAANEIAEHKGNVWSHVVSLRREDAVRLGFDNSDAWRELVKRHISDIAKAQNIPLCNLKWYAAYHDTTHHPHIHLLVYSTNPKQGFLTKAGIDKVRSVFAND
;
A
#
# COMPACT_ATOMS: atom_id res chain seq x y z
N MET A 1 2.14 -10.95 -20.57
CA MET A 1 3.32 -10.26 -19.97
C MET A 1 2.96 -9.97 -18.54
N SER A 2 3.82 -10.33 -17.58
CA SER A 2 3.66 -9.92 -16.17
C SER A 2 3.72 -8.41 -16.09
N GLN A 3 2.76 -7.78 -15.43
CA GLN A 3 2.75 -6.33 -15.29
C GLN A 3 2.81 -5.94 -13.81
N LEU A 4 3.97 -5.44 -13.39
CA LEU A 4 4.12 -4.75 -12.11
C LEU A 4 3.24 -3.49 -12.12
N ILE A 5 2.23 -3.46 -11.28
CA ILE A 5 1.36 -2.30 -11.11
C ILE A 5 1.91 -1.44 -10.00
N VAL A 6 2.28 -0.21 -10.36
CA VAL A 6 2.81 0.77 -9.42
C VAL A 6 1.86 1.95 -9.30
N THR A 7 1.48 2.27 -8.06
CA THR A 7 0.73 3.47 -7.71
C THR A 7 1.52 4.31 -6.71
N SER A 8 1.43 5.63 -6.81
CA SER A 8 2.23 6.57 -6.00
C SER A 8 1.33 7.62 -5.37
N ARG A 9 1.51 7.89 -4.08
CA ARG A 9 0.69 8.84 -3.32
C ARG A 9 1.54 9.65 -2.36
N TYR A 10 1.23 10.94 -2.27
CA TYR A 10 1.79 11.81 -1.25
C TYR A 10 1.10 11.60 0.10
N LEU A 11 1.87 11.25 1.13
CA LEU A 11 1.35 11.14 2.50
C LEU A 11 1.27 12.52 3.13
N LYS A 12 0.08 13.10 3.16
CA LYS A 12 -0.14 14.43 3.74
C LYS A 12 0.22 14.41 5.23
N ASN A 13 0.99 15.40 5.67
CA ASN A 13 1.14 15.65 7.10
C ASN A 13 -0.25 16.02 7.65
N GLY A 14 -0.67 15.37 8.74
CA GLY A 14 -2.08 15.29 9.13
C GLY A 14 -2.72 16.68 9.27
N ASN A 15 -3.79 16.93 8.50
CA ASN A 15 -4.70 18.05 8.73
C ASN A 15 -6.13 17.49 8.82
N GLN A 16 -6.85 17.89 9.87
CA GLN A 16 -8.17 17.41 10.34
C GLN A 16 -9.35 17.61 9.36
N LYS A 17 -9.12 17.88 8.08
CA LYS A 17 -10.15 18.44 7.17
C LYS A 17 -11.18 17.46 6.59
N ASN A 18 -11.18 16.17 6.95
CA ASN A 18 -12.14 15.20 6.37
C ASN A 18 -12.80 14.26 7.41
N LYS A 19 -13.53 14.82 8.39
CA LYS A 19 -14.27 14.03 9.41
C LYS A 19 -15.20 12.96 8.81
N THR A 20 -15.89 13.26 7.71
CA THR A 20 -16.85 12.33 7.08
C THR A 20 -16.18 11.13 6.44
N LYS A 21 -15.08 11.34 5.70
CA LYS A 21 -14.27 10.24 5.13
C LYS A 21 -13.80 9.33 6.27
N ARG A 22 -13.17 9.89 7.31
CA ARG A 22 -12.67 9.14 8.47
C ARG A 22 -13.72 8.22 9.08
N ARG A 23 -14.96 8.70 9.27
CA ARG A 23 -16.05 7.90 9.87
C ARG A 23 -16.40 6.65 9.05
N ASN A 24 -16.47 6.77 7.72
CA ASN A 24 -16.81 5.65 6.84
C ASN A 24 -15.68 4.60 6.81
N TYR A 25 -14.42 5.04 6.74
CA TYR A 25 -13.27 4.14 6.77
C TYR A 25 -13.04 3.50 8.14
N THR A 26 -13.16 4.25 9.25
CA THR A 26 -13.05 3.69 10.61
C THR A 26 -14.11 2.62 10.81
N LYS A 27 -15.35 2.88 10.36
CA LYS A 27 -16.44 1.89 10.42
C LYS A 27 -16.05 0.63 9.64
N TYR A 28 -15.57 0.76 8.41
CA TYR A 28 -15.14 -0.41 7.63
C TYR A 28 -13.94 -1.14 8.25
N ILE A 29 -12.89 -0.46 8.69
CA ILE A 29 -11.73 -1.07 9.36
C ILE A 29 -12.18 -1.86 10.60
N ALA A 30 -13.16 -1.34 11.35
CA ALA A 30 -13.70 -1.97 12.54
C ALA A 30 -14.68 -3.13 12.24
N THR A 31 -15.30 -3.16 11.05
CA THR A 31 -16.34 -4.14 10.69
C THR A 31 -15.96 -5.03 9.49
N ARG A 32 -14.71 -5.02 9.03
CA ARG A 32 -14.27 -5.87 7.90
C ARG A 32 -14.24 -7.34 8.31
N GLU A 33 -14.37 -8.22 7.33
CA GLU A 33 -14.47 -9.68 7.49
C GLU A 33 -13.28 -10.34 8.22
N THR A 34 -12.12 -9.66 8.31
CA THR A 34 -10.93 -10.13 9.05
C THR A 34 -10.86 -9.67 10.51
N VAL A 35 -11.74 -8.76 10.94
CA VAL A 35 -12.13 -8.70 12.35
C VAL A 35 -13.03 -9.90 12.55
N GLU A 36 -12.76 -10.76 13.53
CA GLU A 36 -13.59 -11.92 13.87
C GLU A 36 -15.04 -11.47 14.16
N ILE A 37 -15.83 -11.26 13.12
CA ILE A 37 -17.27 -11.16 13.21
C ILE A 37 -17.72 -12.61 13.11
N ARG A 38 -17.88 -13.24 14.28
CA ARG A 38 -18.59 -14.51 14.41
C ARG A 38 -19.96 -14.35 13.76
N SER A 39 -20.09 -14.73 12.49
CA SER A 39 -21.39 -14.92 11.85
C SER A 39 -21.42 -16.27 11.16
N GLN A 40 -22.30 -17.11 11.69
CA GLN A 40 -22.56 -18.51 11.36
C GLN A 40 -23.30 -18.67 10.02
N LYS A 41 -22.98 -17.88 8.99
CA LYS A 41 -23.60 -17.99 7.66
C LYS A 41 -22.53 -18.33 6.63
N PHE A 42 -22.67 -19.51 6.01
CA PHE A 42 -21.96 -19.84 4.78
C PHE A 42 -22.39 -18.81 3.72
N VAL A 43 -21.52 -17.85 3.45
CA VAL A 43 -21.66 -16.91 2.33
C VAL A 43 -20.89 -17.52 1.16
N ASP A 44 -21.56 -17.76 0.05
CA ASP A 44 -20.88 -18.12 -1.20
C ASP A 44 -20.10 -16.91 -1.71
N ARG A 45 -18.78 -16.98 -1.62
CA ARG A 45 -17.85 -15.91 -2.00
C ARG A 45 -17.87 -15.60 -3.50
N ASN A 46 -18.28 -16.57 -4.31
CA ASN A 46 -18.39 -16.44 -5.77
C ASN A 46 -19.75 -15.88 -6.21
N ALA A 47 -20.70 -15.70 -5.28
CA ALA A 47 -21.94 -15.02 -5.59
C ALA A 47 -21.69 -13.54 -5.94
N ASN A 48 -22.64 -12.91 -6.62
CA ASN A 48 -22.57 -11.49 -6.95
C ASN A 48 -22.38 -10.62 -5.71
N ALA A 49 -21.58 -9.57 -5.86
CA ALA A 49 -21.33 -8.57 -4.83
C ALA A 49 -22.65 -8.05 -4.26
N THR A 50 -22.67 -7.83 -2.94
CA THR A 50 -23.87 -7.31 -2.29
C THR A 50 -24.07 -5.83 -2.65
N LYS A 51 -25.34 -5.36 -2.67
CA LYS A 51 -25.66 -3.93 -2.89
C LYS A 51 -24.87 -2.99 -1.96
N ASN A 52 -24.60 -3.42 -0.73
CA ASN A 52 -23.81 -2.67 0.23
C ASN A 52 -22.33 -2.56 -0.18
N GLN A 53 -21.75 -3.64 -0.70
CA GLN A 53 -20.38 -3.63 -1.24
C GLN A 53 -20.29 -2.72 -2.46
N GLU A 54 -21.22 -2.83 -3.43
CA GLU A 54 -21.25 -1.98 -4.62
C GLU A 54 -21.36 -0.49 -4.25
N GLN A 55 -22.28 -0.13 -3.34
CA GLN A 55 -22.43 1.24 -2.88
C GLN A 55 -21.16 1.75 -2.17
N LEU A 56 -20.52 0.90 -1.36
CA LEU A 56 -19.27 1.26 -0.71
C LEU A 56 -18.14 1.46 -1.73
N ILE A 57 -17.97 0.54 -2.69
CA ILE A 57 -16.99 0.64 -3.77
C ILE A 57 -17.16 1.94 -4.55
N ASN A 58 -18.39 2.31 -4.92
CA ASN A 58 -18.66 3.56 -5.63
C ASN A 58 -18.22 4.78 -4.81
N ASN A 59 -18.52 4.82 -3.50
CA ASN A 59 -18.07 5.90 -2.63
C ASN A 59 -16.54 5.94 -2.52
N LEU A 60 -15.90 4.78 -2.41
CA LEU A 60 -14.45 4.65 -2.29
C LEU A 60 -13.70 5.09 -3.56
N ILE A 61 -14.20 4.70 -4.73
CA ILE A 61 -13.64 5.11 -6.02
C ILE A 61 -13.79 6.62 -6.22
N ASN A 62 -14.92 7.20 -5.82
CA ASN A 62 -15.11 8.65 -5.87
C ASN A 62 -14.13 9.39 -4.93
N ASP A 63 -13.86 8.83 -3.75
CA ASP A 63 -12.91 9.39 -2.80
C ASP A 63 -11.45 9.22 -3.23
N PHE A 64 -11.13 8.11 -3.91
CA PHE A 64 -9.79 7.70 -4.30
C PHE A 64 -9.76 7.19 -5.75
N PRO A 65 -9.87 8.08 -6.74
CA PRO A 65 -9.97 7.69 -8.15
C PRO A 65 -8.76 6.89 -8.68
N GLU A 66 -7.59 6.99 -8.04
CA GLU A 66 -6.42 6.16 -8.37
C GLU A 66 -6.66 4.67 -8.10
N SER A 67 -7.68 4.28 -7.32
CA SER A 67 -8.03 2.87 -7.10
C SER A 67 -8.44 2.14 -8.37
N LYS A 68 -8.88 2.88 -9.41
CA LYS A 68 -9.17 2.30 -10.72
C LYS A 68 -7.96 1.69 -11.43
N ARG A 69 -6.75 1.92 -10.91
CA ARG A 69 -5.51 1.35 -11.44
C ARG A 69 -5.09 0.07 -10.71
N TYR A 70 -5.84 -0.37 -9.71
CA TYR A 70 -5.50 -1.53 -8.91
C TYR A 70 -5.87 -2.82 -9.65
N LEU A 71 -5.12 -3.89 -9.45
CA LEU A 71 -5.45 -5.21 -10.01
C LEU A 71 -6.79 -5.70 -9.42
N GLU A 72 -7.04 -5.39 -8.16
CA GLU A 72 -8.29 -5.68 -7.46
C GLU A 72 -9.49 -4.96 -8.10
N TYR A 73 -9.28 -3.79 -8.71
CA TYR A 73 -10.34 -3.08 -9.44
C TYR A 73 -10.64 -3.77 -10.77
N GLU A 74 -9.60 -4.17 -11.50
CA GLU A 74 -9.74 -4.93 -12.74
C GLU A 74 -10.47 -6.26 -12.50
N ASP A 75 -10.11 -7.00 -11.45
CA ASP A 75 -10.76 -8.27 -11.12
C ASP A 75 -12.22 -8.07 -10.71
N TYR A 76 -12.55 -7.03 -9.94
CA TYR A 76 -13.93 -6.68 -9.61
C TYR A 76 -14.76 -6.26 -10.83
N GLU A 77 -14.22 -5.45 -11.74
CA GLU A 77 -14.93 -5.05 -12.96
C GLU A 77 -15.17 -6.23 -13.90
N ARG A 78 -14.22 -7.18 -13.97
CA ARG A 78 -14.37 -8.41 -14.77
C ARG A 78 -15.40 -9.34 -14.15
N GLU A 79 -15.31 -9.57 -12.84
CA GLU A 79 -16.13 -10.51 -12.09
C GLU A 79 -16.51 -9.90 -10.73
N PRO A 80 -17.67 -9.21 -10.63
CA PRO A 80 -18.07 -8.51 -9.41
C PRO A 80 -18.64 -9.48 -8.36
N THR A 81 -17.81 -10.37 -7.85
CA THR A 81 -18.17 -11.32 -6.79
C THR A 81 -18.05 -10.68 -5.40
N ILE A 82 -18.65 -11.32 -4.38
CA ILE A 82 -18.49 -10.90 -2.97
C ILE A 82 -17.02 -10.83 -2.58
N GLU A 83 -16.21 -11.80 -3.02
CA GLU A 83 -14.77 -11.84 -2.76
C GLU A 83 -14.01 -10.71 -3.45
N ASN A 84 -14.17 -10.53 -4.77
CA ASN A 84 -13.46 -9.47 -5.51
C ASN A 84 -13.85 -8.08 -5.00
N ALA A 85 -15.11 -7.89 -4.64
CA ALA A 85 -15.57 -6.67 -3.98
C ALA A 85 -14.90 -6.48 -2.61
N GLY A 86 -14.82 -7.53 -1.79
CA GLY A 86 -14.16 -7.50 -0.48
C GLY A 86 -12.67 -7.17 -0.57
N GLU A 87 -11.96 -7.77 -1.52
CA GLU A 87 -10.54 -7.53 -1.81
C GLU A 87 -10.29 -6.09 -2.27
N LEU A 88 -11.09 -5.57 -3.20
CA LEU A 88 -10.99 -4.19 -3.66
C LEU A 88 -11.21 -3.20 -2.51
N ILE A 89 -12.28 -3.37 -1.73
CA ILE A 89 -12.59 -2.49 -0.59
C ILE A 89 -11.43 -2.54 0.43
N SER A 90 -10.97 -3.73 0.79
CA SER A 90 -9.86 -3.94 1.73
C SER A 90 -8.59 -3.26 1.28
N THR A 91 -8.27 -3.36 -0.01
CA THR A 91 -7.08 -2.78 -0.62
C THR A 91 -7.16 -1.25 -0.66
N ILE A 92 -8.30 -0.68 -1.05
CA ILE A 92 -8.49 0.78 -1.05
C ILE A 92 -8.32 1.33 0.36
N VAL A 93 -8.93 0.70 1.36
CA VAL A 93 -8.83 1.13 2.76
C VAL A 93 -7.38 1.06 3.25
N GLU A 94 -6.70 -0.04 2.95
CA GLU A 94 -5.31 -0.24 3.32
C GLU A 94 -4.37 0.81 2.76
N ARG A 95 -4.40 1.04 1.44
CA ARG A 95 -3.50 2.00 0.77
C ARG A 95 -3.77 3.45 1.18
N ASN A 96 -4.87 3.71 1.89
CA ASN A 96 -5.32 5.03 2.34
C ASN A 96 -5.53 5.13 3.87
N ALA A 97 -4.95 4.23 4.67
CA ALA A 97 -5.19 4.20 6.13
C ALA A 97 -4.69 5.47 6.87
N ASP A 98 -3.73 6.22 6.31
CA ASP A 98 -3.31 7.54 6.81
C ASP A 98 -4.42 8.60 6.73
N VAL A 99 -5.38 8.48 5.82
CA VAL A 99 -6.51 9.42 5.68
C VAL A 99 -7.42 9.36 6.91
N VAL A 100 -7.60 8.15 7.44
CA VAL A 100 -8.33 7.87 8.68
C VAL A 100 -7.54 8.36 9.88
N GLY A 101 -6.27 7.97 9.93
CA GLY A 101 -5.36 8.27 11.02
C GLY A 101 -4.40 9.41 10.69
N ASN A 102 -3.13 9.10 10.86
CA ASN A 102 -1.98 9.92 10.51
C ASN A 102 -0.90 9.00 9.92
N ARG A 103 0.24 9.58 9.56
CA ARG A 103 1.42 8.84 9.07
C ARG A 103 1.91 7.75 10.03
N GLN A 104 1.87 7.97 11.34
CA GLN A 104 2.26 6.98 12.36
C GLN A 104 1.36 5.74 12.28
N ASN A 105 0.04 5.95 12.23
CA ASN A 105 -0.94 4.88 12.11
C ASN A 105 -0.76 4.11 10.79
N PHE A 106 -0.38 4.80 9.72
CA PHE A 106 -0.11 4.15 8.43
C PHE A 106 1.09 3.22 8.49
N VAL A 107 2.22 3.68 9.07
CA VAL A 107 3.40 2.82 9.26
C VAL A 107 3.09 1.61 10.14
N GLY A 108 2.40 1.83 11.27
CA GLY A 108 2.00 0.74 12.16
C GLY A 108 1.07 -0.27 11.48
N TYR A 109 0.09 0.22 10.71
CA TYR A 109 -0.83 -0.62 9.96
C TYR A 109 -0.11 -1.43 8.88
N MET A 110 0.74 -0.77 8.07
CA MET A 110 1.57 -1.41 7.05
C MET A 110 2.47 -2.50 7.62
N ALA A 111 3.01 -2.30 8.83
CA ALA A 111 3.97 -3.20 9.46
C ALA A 111 3.33 -4.42 10.16
N MET A 112 2.07 -4.33 10.54
CA MET A 112 1.43 -5.29 11.47
C MET A 112 0.16 -5.95 10.92
N ARG A 113 -0.29 -5.59 9.72
CA ARG A 113 -1.52 -6.11 9.12
C ARG A 113 -1.46 -7.63 8.96
N PRO A 114 -2.58 -8.36 9.13
CA PRO A 114 -2.70 -9.73 8.64
C PRO A 114 -2.31 -9.82 7.16
N GLY A 115 -1.47 -10.81 6.82
CA GLY A 115 -0.88 -10.97 5.48
C GLY A 115 0.51 -10.34 5.33
N VAL A 116 0.99 -9.55 6.29
CA VAL A 116 2.38 -9.07 6.27
C VAL A 116 3.34 -10.21 6.59
N GLU A 117 4.38 -10.36 5.78
CA GLU A 117 5.48 -11.27 6.12
C GLU A 117 6.37 -10.60 7.19
N LYS A 118 6.43 -11.19 8.38
CA LYS A 118 7.18 -10.60 9.50
C LYS A 118 8.68 -10.91 9.39
N ARG A 119 9.49 -9.87 9.60
CA ARG A 119 10.95 -9.96 9.74
C ARG A 119 11.33 -9.68 11.19
N GLY A 120 10.89 -10.56 12.09
CA GLY A 120 10.94 -10.38 13.54
C GLY A 120 9.55 -10.07 14.11
N SER A 121 9.41 -8.98 14.86
CA SER A 121 8.13 -8.62 15.50
C SER A 121 7.11 -7.98 14.55
N HIS A 122 7.57 -7.46 13.41
CA HIS A 122 6.78 -6.75 12.39
C HIS A 122 7.36 -6.97 10.98
N GLY A 123 6.67 -6.47 9.94
CA GLY A 123 7.06 -6.66 8.54
C GLY A 123 7.93 -5.57 7.90
N LEU A 124 8.29 -4.49 8.61
CA LEU A 124 9.15 -3.45 8.03
C LEU A 124 10.55 -3.97 7.66
N PHE A 125 11.04 -3.53 6.51
CA PHE A 125 12.43 -3.64 6.06
C PHE A 125 12.91 -2.37 5.36
N ASN A 126 14.23 -2.22 5.26
CA ASN A 126 14.91 -1.15 4.51
C ASN A 126 16.22 -1.67 3.89
N GLU A 127 17.14 -0.79 3.51
CA GLU A 127 18.41 -1.18 2.88
C GLU A 127 19.34 -1.97 3.81
N LYS A 128 19.20 -1.81 5.13
CA LYS A 128 20.09 -2.40 6.12
C LYS A 128 19.59 -3.76 6.59
N ASN A 129 20.49 -4.57 7.12
CA ASN A 129 20.17 -5.82 7.82
C ASN A 129 20.01 -5.59 9.33
N GLU A 130 19.92 -4.33 9.77
CA GLU A 130 19.77 -3.96 11.17
C GLU A 130 18.30 -4.09 11.60
N PRO A 131 18.02 -4.48 12.86
CA PRO A 131 16.66 -4.47 13.38
C PRO A 131 16.03 -3.08 13.32
N ILE A 132 14.83 -3.00 12.77
CA ILE A 132 14.03 -1.78 12.80
C ILE A 132 13.21 -1.78 14.09
N ILE A 133 13.17 -0.65 14.79
CA ILE A 133 12.28 -0.45 15.93
C ILE A 133 11.02 0.24 15.41
N LEU A 134 9.91 -0.50 15.31
CA LEU A 134 8.65 0.00 14.70
C LEU A 134 8.22 1.38 15.20
N ASN A 135 8.22 1.59 16.52
CA ASN A 135 7.81 2.87 17.09
C ASN A 135 8.73 4.03 16.68
N GLN A 136 10.03 3.78 16.54
CA GLN A 136 10.98 4.81 16.08
C GLN A 136 10.76 5.13 14.60
N ALA A 137 10.62 4.11 13.73
CA ALA A 137 10.32 4.31 12.32
C ALA A 137 8.97 5.02 12.11
N ALA A 138 7.95 4.64 12.88
CA ALA A 138 6.64 5.28 12.82
C ALA A 138 6.69 6.75 13.26
N ASN A 139 7.40 7.06 14.35
CA ASN A 139 7.58 8.44 14.82
C ASN A 139 8.40 9.27 13.81
N GLU A 140 9.47 8.72 13.25
CA GLU A 140 10.31 9.37 12.24
C GLU A 140 9.48 9.81 11.03
N ILE A 141 8.66 8.92 10.48
CA ILE A 141 7.78 9.23 9.34
C ILE A 141 6.67 10.21 9.73
N ALA A 142 6.10 10.06 10.92
CA ALA A 142 5.03 10.92 11.42
C ALA A 142 5.47 12.36 11.62
N GLU A 143 6.67 12.55 12.16
CA GLU A 143 7.20 13.87 12.50
C GLU A 143 7.94 14.54 11.34
N HIS A 144 8.28 13.79 10.28
CA HIS A 144 9.01 14.32 9.14
C HIS A 144 8.30 15.52 8.50
N LYS A 145 8.99 16.67 8.50
CA LYS A 145 8.45 17.94 7.98
C LYS A 145 8.45 18.05 6.46
N GLY A 146 9.18 17.16 5.79
CA GLY A 146 9.29 17.12 4.34
C GLY A 146 8.25 16.23 3.67
N ASN A 147 8.54 15.94 2.42
CA ASN A 147 7.69 15.08 1.61
C ASN A 147 7.94 13.61 1.94
N VAL A 148 6.85 12.88 2.21
CA VAL A 148 6.86 11.42 2.29
C VAL A 148 5.95 10.88 1.20
N TRP A 149 6.51 10.03 0.34
CA TRP A 149 5.76 9.34 -0.70
C TRP A 149 5.56 7.89 -0.35
N SER A 150 4.35 7.39 -0.59
CA SER A 150 4.01 5.98 -0.53
C SER A 150 3.86 5.47 -1.95
N HIS A 151 4.63 4.45 -2.29
CA HIS A 151 4.48 3.66 -3.51
C HIS A 151 3.90 2.31 -3.15
N VAL A 152 3.01 1.78 -3.97
CA VAL A 152 2.56 0.39 -3.87
C VAL A 152 2.91 -0.30 -5.16
N VAL A 153 3.71 -1.37 -5.06
CA VAL A 153 4.13 -2.22 -6.17
C VAL A 153 3.46 -3.56 -5.99
N SER A 154 2.64 -3.96 -6.95
CA SER A 154 1.74 -5.11 -6.85
C SER A 154 1.85 -5.99 -8.08
N LEU A 155 1.72 -7.30 -7.86
CA LEU A 155 1.71 -8.34 -8.89
C LEU A 155 0.47 -9.20 -8.73
N ARG A 156 0.03 -9.80 -9.83
CA ARG A 156 -0.85 -10.98 -9.75
C ARG A 156 -0.06 -12.15 -9.14
N ARG A 157 -0.71 -13.00 -8.35
CA ARG A 157 -0.08 -14.12 -7.62
C ARG A 157 0.73 -15.03 -8.54
N GLU A 158 0.19 -15.39 -9.69
CA GLU A 158 0.85 -16.24 -10.68
C GLU A 158 2.13 -15.63 -11.24
N ASP A 159 2.17 -14.30 -11.39
CA ASP A 159 3.35 -13.58 -11.83
C ASP A 159 4.39 -13.46 -10.72
N ALA A 160 3.95 -13.23 -9.47
CA ALA A 160 4.83 -13.20 -8.31
C ALA A 160 5.56 -14.54 -8.13
N VAL A 161 4.84 -15.66 -8.23
CA VAL A 161 5.46 -17.00 -8.18
C VAL A 161 6.42 -17.20 -9.36
N ARG A 162 5.99 -16.88 -10.58
CA ARG A 162 6.82 -17.07 -11.79
C ARG A 162 8.12 -16.27 -11.75
N LEU A 163 8.09 -15.06 -11.19
CA LEU A 163 9.22 -14.14 -11.11
C LEU A 163 10.04 -14.30 -9.81
N GLY A 164 9.59 -15.13 -8.86
CA GLY A 164 10.26 -15.33 -7.57
C GLY A 164 10.04 -14.20 -6.55
N PHE A 165 8.98 -13.42 -6.70
CA PHE A 165 8.55 -12.35 -5.77
C PHE A 165 7.49 -12.86 -4.77
N ASP A 166 7.74 -14.02 -4.17
CA ASP A 166 6.84 -14.69 -3.22
C ASP A 166 7.28 -14.55 -1.75
N ASN A 167 8.31 -13.75 -1.48
CA ASN A 167 8.85 -13.53 -0.14
C ASN A 167 9.45 -12.13 0.03
N SER A 168 9.56 -11.67 1.27
CA SER A 168 10.02 -10.31 1.57
C SER A 168 11.46 -10.01 1.13
N ASP A 169 12.35 -11.01 1.06
CA ASP A 169 13.73 -10.82 0.60
C ASP A 169 13.79 -10.46 -0.89
N ALA A 170 13.04 -11.16 -1.73
CA ALA A 170 12.98 -10.89 -3.16
C ALA A 170 12.46 -9.46 -3.44
N TRP A 171 11.40 -9.05 -2.76
CA TRP A 171 10.88 -7.69 -2.86
C TRP A 171 11.87 -6.64 -2.35
N ARG A 172 12.61 -6.94 -1.28
CA ARG A 172 13.65 -6.05 -0.77
C ARG A 172 14.78 -5.85 -1.77
N GLU A 173 15.23 -6.91 -2.43
CA GLU A 173 16.28 -6.81 -3.45
C GLU A 173 15.79 -6.07 -4.70
N LEU A 174 14.51 -6.22 -5.09
CA LEU A 174 13.89 -5.41 -6.14
C LEU A 174 13.97 -3.90 -5.82
N VAL A 175 13.58 -3.51 -4.60
CA VAL A 175 13.64 -2.11 -4.18
C VAL A 175 15.09 -1.61 -4.19
N LYS A 176 16.03 -2.37 -3.64
CA LYS A 176 17.46 -2.00 -3.61
C LYS A 176 18.04 -1.79 -4.99
N ARG A 177 17.68 -2.62 -5.97
CA ARG A 177 18.12 -2.49 -7.37
C ARG A 177 17.70 -1.15 -7.99
N HIS A 178 16.49 -0.70 -7.67
CA HIS A 178 15.86 0.47 -8.29
C HIS A 178 15.92 1.76 -7.46
N ILE A 179 16.45 1.69 -6.24
CA ILE A 179 16.41 2.81 -5.30
C ILE A 179 17.12 4.06 -5.83
N SER A 180 18.18 3.89 -6.63
CA SER A 180 18.88 5.01 -7.27
C SER A 180 17.98 5.77 -8.26
N ASP A 181 17.19 5.05 -9.04
CA ASP A 181 16.32 5.67 -10.05
C ASP A 181 15.07 6.29 -9.41
N ILE A 182 14.57 5.70 -8.31
CA ILE A 182 13.52 6.31 -7.49
C ILE A 182 14.02 7.63 -6.88
N ALA A 183 15.23 7.64 -6.33
CA ALA A 183 15.83 8.84 -5.74
C ALA A 183 15.99 9.96 -6.77
N LYS A 184 16.47 9.64 -7.98
CA LYS A 184 16.53 10.59 -9.10
C LYS A 184 15.15 11.13 -9.47
N ALA A 185 14.15 10.26 -9.60
CA ALA A 185 12.78 10.66 -9.94
C ALA A 185 12.14 11.58 -8.88
N GLN A 186 12.53 11.43 -7.60
CA GLN A 186 12.08 12.25 -6.48
C GLN A 186 12.96 13.46 -6.15
N ASN A 187 14.02 13.71 -6.94
CA ASN A 187 15.01 14.76 -6.65
C ASN A 187 15.59 14.66 -5.23
N ILE A 188 15.98 13.45 -4.83
CA ILE A 188 16.65 13.17 -3.56
C ILE A 188 18.07 12.69 -3.85
N PRO A 189 19.13 13.40 -3.41
CA PRO A 189 20.48 12.84 -3.42
C PRO A 189 20.52 11.53 -2.65
N LEU A 190 21.18 10.51 -3.17
CA LEU A 190 21.18 9.16 -2.58
C LEU A 190 21.61 9.14 -1.11
N CYS A 191 22.58 9.98 -0.73
CA CYS A 191 23.05 10.11 0.66
C CYS A 191 21.99 10.65 1.63
N ASN A 192 20.96 11.33 1.13
CA ASN A 192 19.85 11.85 1.92
C ASN A 192 18.62 10.95 1.87
N LEU A 193 18.60 9.93 1.01
CA LEU A 193 17.44 9.09 0.82
C LEU A 193 17.26 8.15 2.01
N LYS A 194 16.02 8.05 2.49
CA LYS A 194 15.59 7.00 3.41
C LYS A 194 14.33 6.34 2.89
N TRP A 195 14.16 5.06 3.19
CA TRP A 195 12.97 4.32 2.83
C TRP A 195 12.64 3.21 3.83
N TYR A 196 11.37 2.84 3.89
CA TYR A 196 10.88 1.66 4.57
C TYR A 196 9.87 0.96 3.67
N ALA A 197 9.84 -0.36 3.68
CA ALA A 197 8.80 -1.11 3.01
C ALA A 197 8.28 -2.27 3.85
N ALA A 198 7.12 -2.80 3.48
CA ALA A 198 6.58 -4.04 4.03
C ALA A 198 5.95 -4.85 2.90
N TYR A 199 6.19 -6.17 2.91
CA TYR A 199 5.62 -7.12 1.96
C TYR A 199 4.36 -7.75 2.54
N HIS A 200 3.30 -7.73 1.74
CA HIS A 200 1.99 -8.28 2.03
C HIS A 200 1.73 -9.44 1.07
N ASP A 201 1.75 -10.65 1.61
CA ASP A 201 1.49 -11.90 0.90
C ASP A 201 -0.03 -12.15 0.85
N THR A 202 -0.75 -11.33 0.09
CA THR A 202 -2.20 -11.49 -0.10
C THR A 202 -2.49 -12.53 -1.17
N THR A 203 -3.58 -13.29 -1.03
CA THR A 203 -3.91 -14.46 -1.87
C THR A 203 -3.75 -14.20 -3.37
N HIS A 204 -4.33 -13.10 -3.87
CA HIS A 204 -4.39 -12.82 -5.31
C HIS A 204 -3.36 -11.81 -5.78
N HIS A 205 -3.00 -10.83 -4.94
CA HIS A 205 -2.23 -9.65 -5.37
C HIS A 205 -1.09 -9.32 -4.41
N PRO A 206 -0.07 -10.19 -4.26
CA PRO A 206 1.09 -9.90 -3.42
C PRO A 206 1.69 -8.54 -3.80
N HIS A 207 2.01 -7.74 -2.79
CA HIS A 207 2.46 -6.37 -3.00
C HIS A 207 3.34 -5.85 -1.86
N ILE A 208 4.11 -4.80 -2.16
CA ILE A 208 4.78 -4.01 -1.15
C ILE A 208 4.16 -2.63 -1.03
N HIS A 209 4.14 -2.11 0.19
CA HIS A 209 4.09 -0.68 0.44
C HIS A 209 5.52 -0.19 0.63
N LEU A 210 5.92 0.87 -0.08
CA LEU A 210 7.24 1.47 -0.06
C LEU A 210 7.13 2.96 0.27
N LEU A 211 7.60 3.33 1.45
CA LEU A 211 7.75 4.72 1.89
C LEU A 211 9.11 5.25 1.48
N VAL A 212 9.14 6.41 0.83
CA VAL A 212 10.39 7.08 0.43
C VAL A 212 10.35 8.55 0.82
N TYR A 213 11.44 9.03 1.41
CA TYR A 213 11.58 10.40 1.89
C TYR A 213 13.05 10.81 1.99
N SER A 214 13.30 12.09 2.27
CA SER A 214 14.65 12.64 2.41
C SER A 214 14.93 13.06 3.85
N THR A 215 16.15 12.88 4.32
CA THR A 215 16.63 13.49 5.57
C THR A 215 16.58 15.03 5.51
N ASN A 216 16.63 15.63 4.31
CA ASN A 216 16.42 17.05 4.10
C ASN A 216 14.94 17.33 3.75
N PRO A 217 14.18 18.03 4.60
CA PRO A 217 12.75 18.26 4.38
C PRO A 217 12.43 19.14 3.17
N LYS A 218 13.43 19.80 2.57
CA LYS A 218 13.28 20.61 1.34
C LYS A 218 13.46 19.79 0.06
N GLN A 219 13.58 18.46 0.14
CA GLN A 219 13.74 17.54 -0.99
C GLN A 219 12.54 16.60 -1.13
N GLY A 220 12.59 15.65 -2.06
CA GLY A 220 11.56 14.62 -2.23
C GLY A 220 10.34 15.12 -2.99
N PHE A 221 10.52 16.00 -3.98
CA PHE A 221 9.44 16.43 -4.84
C PHE A 221 9.25 15.42 -5.97
N LEU A 222 8.02 14.92 -6.14
CA LEU A 222 7.68 14.00 -7.21
C LEU A 222 6.63 14.63 -8.12
N THR A 223 7.00 14.86 -9.38
CA THR A 223 6.09 15.37 -10.42
C THR A 223 5.32 14.21 -11.06
N LYS A 224 4.32 14.52 -11.89
CA LYS A 224 3.62 13.48 -12.68
C LYS A 224 4.59 12.65 -13.53
N ALA A 225 5.54 13.31 -14.21
CA ALA A 225 6.58 12.64 -14.98
C ALA A 225 7.51 11.79 -14.09
N GLY A 226 7.81 12.25 -12.88
CA GLY A 226 8.54 11.46 -11.89
C GLY A 226 7.77 10.22 -11.43
N ILE A 227 6.45 10.33 -11.21
CA ILE A 227 5.59 9.16 -10.92
C ILE A 227 5.68 8.16 -12.08
N ASP A 228 5.51 8.62 -13.32
CA ASP A 228 5.58 7.74 -14.49
C ASP A 228 6.97 7.09 -14.63
N LYS A 229 8.04 7.81 -14.26
CA LYS A 229 9.39 7.23 -14.21
C LYS A 229 9.52 6.14 -13.15
N VAL A 230 9.04 6.36 -11.92
CA VAL A 230 9.02 5.32 -10.87
C VAL A 230 8.24 4.09 -11.33
N ARG A 231 7.08 4.29 -11.96
CA ARG A 231 6.29 3.18 -12.53
C ARG A 231 7.07 2.41 -13.59
N SER A 232 7.70 3.11 -14.53
CA SER A 232 8.47 2.52 -15.62
C SER A 232 9.68 1.72 -15.11
N VAL A 233 10.32 2.17 -14.02
CA VAL A 233 11.48 1.48 -13.46
C VAL A 233 11.11 0.08 -12.98
N PHE A 234 10.01 -0.05 -12.22
CA PHE A 234 9.54 -1.37 -11.79
C PHE A 234 8.93 -2.16 -12.95
N ALA A 235 8.17 -1.53 -13.85
CA ALA A 235 7.51 -2.24 -14.96
C ALA A 235 8.48 -2.86 -15.98
N ASN A 236 9.75 -2.42 -15.99
CA ASN A 236 10.79 -2.90 -16.90
C ASN A 236 11.86 -3.77 -16.19
N ASP A 237 11.59 -4.23 -14.95
CA ASP A 237 12.46 -5.19 -14.26
C ASP A 237 12.37 -6.61 -14.83
#